data_AF-A0A6B3FXT7-F1
#
_entry.id   AF-A0A6B3FXT7-F1
#
_cell.length_a   1.000
_cell.length_b   1.000
_cell.length_c   1.000
_cell.angle_alpha   90.00
_cell.angle_beta   90.00
_cell.angle_gamma   90.00
#
_symmetry.space_group_name_H-M   'P 1'
#
loop_
_entity.id
_entity.type
_entity.pdbx_description
1 polymer ?
#
loop_
_entity_poly.entity_id
_entity_poly.type
_entity_poly.pdbx_seq_one_letter_code
_entity_poly.pdbx_strand_id
1 'polypeptide(L)'
;ASGRTASATASTVVRFGEPSDAEVAAYVASGEPLHVAGAFTLDGRSAPFVDSIEGDHGNVIGLSLPLLRRLLGELDVSVTELWV
;
A
#
# COMPACT_ATOMS: atom_id res chain seq x y z
N ALA A 1 0.51 -23.59 -19.97
CA ALA A 1 -0.09 -22.33 -19.46
C ALA A 1 -1.20 -21.91 -20.42
N SER A 2 -2.35 -21.47 -19.92
CA SER A 2 -3.53 -21.11 -20.73
C SER A 2 -3.36 -19.83 -21.58
N GLY A 3 -2.28 -19.06 -21.38
CA GLY A 3 -2.02 -17.80 -22.10
C GLY A 3 -2.90 -16.63 -21.66
N ARG A 4 -3.78 -16.81 -20.67
CA ARG A 4 -4.68 -15.78 -20.15
C ARG A 4 -3.94 -14.79 -19.26
N THR A 5 -4.33 -13.52 -19.35
CA THR A 5 -3.81 -12.41 -18.53
C THR A 5 -4.96 -11.55 -18.03
N ALA A 6 -4.92 -11.15 -16.76
CA ALA A 6 -5.85 -10.19 -16.16
C ALA A 6 -5.05 -9.04 -15.55
N SER A 7 -5.52 -7.80 -15.71
CA SER A 7 -4.85 -6.61 -15.20
C SER A 7 -5.85 -5.50 -14.87
N ALA A 8 -5.63 -4.79 -13.78
CA ALA A 8 -6.43 -3.63 -13.38
C ALA A 8 -5.61 -2.68 -12.50
N THR A 9 -6.10 -1.46 -12.32
CA THR A 9 -5.51 -0.43 -11.46
C THR A 9 -6.40 -0.13 -10.26
N ALA A 10 -5.80 0.08 -9.09
CA ALA A 10 -6.49 0.60 -7.91
C ALA A 10 -5.85 1.93 -7.47
N SER A 11 -6.65 2.77 -6.81
CA SER A 11 -6.21 4.03 -6.24
C SER A 11 -6.59 4.07 -4.76
N THR A 12 -5.78 4.75 -3.95
CA THR A 12 -6.04 4.98 -2.53
C THR A 12 -5.49 6.34 -2.17
N VAL A 13 -6.30 7.14 -1.50
CA VAL A 13 -5.91 8.48 -1.04
C VAL A 13 -5.43 8.36 0.39
N VAL A 14 -4.20 8.82 0.65
CA VAL A 14 -3.63 8.94 1.98
C VAL A 14 -3.62 10.43 2.34
N ARG A 15 -4.28 10.80 3.44
CA ARG A 15 -4.29 12.17 3.95
C ARG A 15 -3.32 12.25 5.11
N PHE A 16 -2.30 13.07 4.95
CA PHE A 16 -1.37 13.38 6.02
C PHE A 16 -1.94 14.50 6.89
N GLY A 17 -1.62 14.45 8.17
CA GLY A 17 -1.76 15.60 9.05
C GLY A 17 -0.64 16.62 8.82
N GLU A 18 -0.41 17.46 9.83
CA GLU A 18 0.61 18.50 9.80
C GLU A 18 1.73 18.18 10.82
N PRO A 19 2.69 17.30 10.48
CA PRO A 19 3.83 17.05 11.36
C PRO A 19 4.67 18.32 11.51
N SER A 20 5.16 18.56 12.72
CA SER A 20 6.07 19.67 13.00
C SER A 20 7.43 19.47 12.35
N ASP A 21 8.17 20.55 12.13
CA ASP A 21 9.54 20.50 11.60
C ASP A 21 10.47 19.59 12.42
N ALA A 22 10.26 19.53 13.74
CA ALA A 22 11.03 18.66 14.62
C ALA A 22 10.73 17.17 14.37
N GLU A 23 9.46 16.82 14.14
CA GLU A 23 9.05 15.46 13.80
C GLU A 23 9.57 15.05 12.41
N VAL A 24 9.47 15.95 11.42
CA VAL A 24 10.01 15.72 10.08
C VAL A 24 11.53 15.52 10.14
N ALA A 25 12.26 16.37 10.88
CA ALA A 25 13.70 16.23 11.03
C ALA A 25 14.10 14.90 11.71
N ALA A 26 13.38 14.50 12.76
CA ALA A 26 13.61 13.21 13.43
C ALA A 26 13.35 12.02 12.49
N TYR A 27 12.28 12.08 11.69
CA TYR A 27 11.97 11.04 10.73
C TYR A 27 13.03 10.96 9.61
N VAL A 28 13.49 12.09 9.07
CA VAL A 28 14.59 12.13 8.10
C VAL A 28 15.88 11.54 8.69
N ALA A 29 16.21 11.88 9.94
CA ALA A 29 17.38 11.36 10.64
C ALA A 29 17.34 9.83 10.86
N SER A 30 16.15 9.21 10.82
CA SER A 30 16.01 7.75 10.90
C SER A 30 16.51 7.01 9.65
N GLY A 31 16.64 7.69 8.51
CA GLY A 31 17.06 7.12 7.23
C GLY A 31 15.95 6.36 6.47
N GLU A 32 14.87 5.96 7.14
CA GLU A 32 13.70 5.29 6.54
C GLU A 32 13.14 5.98 5.28
N PRO A 33 12.91 7.32 5.25
CA PRO A 33 12.33 7.98 4.08
C PRO A 33 13.19 7.90 2.82
N LEU A 34 14.49 7.59 2.95
CA LEU A 34 15.41 7.49 1.81
C LEU A 34 15.23 6.18 1.02
N HIS A 35 14.49 5.22 1.58
CA HIS A 35 14.33 3.89 1.00
C HIS A 35 12.94 3.64 0.40
N VAL A 36 12.05 4.65 0.43
CA VAL A 36 10.65 4.50 0.03
C VAL A 36 10.16 5.65 -0.85
N ALA A 37 9.28 5.32 -1.79
CA ALA A 37 8.68 6.32 -2.67
C ALA A 37 7.81 7.30 -1.86
N GLY A 38 7.93 8.60 -2.15
CA GLY A 38 7.17 9.63 -1.43
C GLY A 38 7.61 9.84 0.03
N ALA A 39 8.76 9.26 0.44
CA ALA A 39 9.28 9.35 1.80
C ALA A 39 8.28 8.86 2.87
N PHE A 40 7.45 7.88 2.56
CA PHE A 40 6.40 7.39 3.46
C PHE A 40 6.22 5.87 3.38
N THR A 41 6.03 5.28 4.55
CA THR A 41 5.53 3.91 4.75
C THR A 41 4.31 3.92 5.66
N LEU A 42 3.29 3.16 5.28
CA LEU A 42 2.05 3.09 6.04
C LEU A 42 2.17 2.31 7.36
N ASP A 43 3.14 1.41 7.45
CA ASP A 43 3.41 0.53 8.59
C ASP A 43 4.76 0.84 9.26
N GLY A 44 5.38 1.99 8.93
CA GLY A 44 6.65 2.44 9.49
C GLY A 44 6.53 3.69 10.36
N ARG A 45 7.64 4.42 10.51
CA ARG A 45 7.76 5.60 11.40
C ARG A 45 6.96 6.80 10.93
N SER A 46 6.58 6.86 9.66
CA SER A 46 5.71 7.91 9.14
C SER A 46 4.22 7.64 9.37
N ALA A 47 3.82 6.44 9.82
CA ALA A 47 2.43 6.09 10.07
C ALA A 47 1.69 7.05 11.02
N PRO A 48 2.31 7.57 12.11
CA PRO A 48 1.68 8.55 12.99
C PRO A 48 1.33 9.88 12.32
N PHE A 49 1.89 10.19 11.13
CA PHE A 49 1.59 11.42 10.39
C PHE A 49 0.39 11.28 9.45
N VAL A 50 -0.30 10.14 9.43
CA VAL A 50 -1.46 9.87 8.58
C VAL A 50 -2.75 10.09 9.36
N ASP A 51 -3.57 11.03 8.90
CA ASP A 51 -4.88 11.32 9.49
C ASP A 51 -5.94 10.32 9.02
N SER A 52 -5.92 9.96 7.73
CA SER A 52 -6.90 9.03 7.16
C SER A 52 -6.47 8.40 5.85
N ILE A 53 -7.11 7.27 5.53
CA ILE A 53 -6.94 6.54 4.28
C ILE A 53 -8.32 6.33 3.67
N GLU A 54 -8.47 6.70 2.41
CA GLU A 54 -9.69 6.52 1.63
C GLU A 54 -9.39 5.57 0.47
N GLY A 55 -9.85 4.32 0.60
CA GLY A 55 -9.56 3.23 -0.33
C GLY A 55 -9.02 1.99 0.39
N ASP A 56 -8.10 1.28 -0.27
CA ASP A 56 -7.52 0.03 0.23
C ASP A 56 -6.07 0.24 0.70
N HIS A 57 -5.86 0.14 2.01
CA HIS A 57 -4.52 0.24 2.60
C HIS A 57 -3.51 -0.77 2.00
N GLY A 58 -3.95 -1.95 1.55
CA GLY A 58 -3.07 -2.92 0.88
C GLY A 58 -2.45 -2.34 -0.40
N ASN A 59 -3.18 -1.48 -1.11
CA ASN A 59 -2.66 -0.77 -2.28
C ASN A 59 -1.50 0.17 -1.92
N VAL A 60 -1.53 0.77 -0.73
CA VAL A 60 -0.48 1.66 -0.21
C VAL A 60 0.77 0.87 0.19
N ILE A 61 0.57 -0.30 0.82
CA ILE A 61 1.67 -1.21 1.19
C ILE A 61 2.34 -1.80 -0.07
N GLY A 62 1.56 -2.03 -1.13
CA GLY A 62 2.08 -2.42 -2.46
C GLY A 62 1.26 -3.49 -3.19
N LEU A 63 0.23 -4.07 -2.57
CA LEU A 63 -0.67 -5.03 -3.21
C LEU A 63 -2.07 -4.98 -2.60
N SER A 64 -3.05 -4.59 -3.40
CA SER A 64 -4.46 -4.70 -3.03
C SER A 64 -4.91 -6.17 -3.08
N LEU A 65 -5.07 -6.81 -1.91
CA LEU A 65 -5.61 -8.17 -1.82
C LEU A 65 -7.04 -8.28 -2.36
N PRO A 66 -7.95 -7.31 -2.14
CA PRO A 66 -9.26 -7.29 -2.78
C PRO A 66 -9.19 -7.23 -4.32
N LEU A 67 -8.28 -6.43 -4.89
CA LEU A 67 -8.08 -6.38 -6.35
C LEU A 67 -7.50 -7.69 -6.87
N LEU A 68 -6.45 -8.21 -6.21
CA LEU A 68 -5.83 -9.48 -6.56
C LEU A 68 -6.85 -10.62 -6.54
N ARG A 69 -7.70 -10.69 -5.52
CA ARG A 69 -8.78 -11.69 -5.43
C ARG A 69 -9.73 -11.62 -6.64
N ARG A 70 -10.07 -10.42 -7.11
CA ARG A 70 -10.92 -10.23 -8.30
C ARG A 70 -10.20 -10.70 -9.57
N LEU A 71 -8.94 -10.31 -9.76
CA LEU A 71 -8.12 -10.71 -10.90
C LEU A 71 -7.87 -12.23 -10.95
N LEU A 72 -7.66 -12.88 -9.80
CA LEU A 72 -7.58 -14.35 -9.72
C LEU A 72 -8.90 -15.00 -10.16
N GLY A 73 -10.03 -14.43 -9.75
CA GLY A 73 -11.36 -14.87 -10.22
C GLY A 73 -11.54 -14.77 -11.73
N GLU A 74 -11.00 -13.73 -12.38
CA GLU A 74 -10.98 -13.60 -13.85
C GLU A 74 -10.14 -14.67 -14.54
N LEU A 75 -9.28 -15.37 -13.80
CA LEU A 75 -8.46 -16.50 -14.26
C LEU A 75 -8.99 -17.85 -13.76
N ASP A 76 -10.19 -17.88 -13.17
CA ASP A 76 -10.82 -19.06 -12.59
C ASP A 76 -10.00 -19.69 -11.44
N VAL A 77 -9.29 -18.86 -10.67
CA VAL A 77 -8.54 -19.25 -9.48
C VAL A 77 -9.21 -18.65 -8.24
N SER A 78 -9.66 -19.47 -7.29
CA SER A 78 -10.10 -18.94 -6.00
C SER A 78 -8.89 -18.57 -5.13
N VAL A 79 -8.94 -17.43 -4.46
CA VAL A 79 -7.90 -17.04 -3.49
C VAL A 79 -7.75 -18.07 -2.36
N THR A 80 -8.82 -18.78 -2.02
CA THR A 80 -8.82 -19.79 -0.95
C THR A 80 -8.07 -21.06 -1.33
N GLU A 81 -7.88 -21.34 -2.62
CA GLU A 81 -7.06 -22.46 -3.09
C GLU A 81 -5.56 -22.22 -2.81
N LEU A 82 -5.17 -20.99 -2.52
CA LEU A 82 -3.79 -20.59 -2.25
C LEU A 82 -3.46 -20.57 -0.75
N TRP A 83 -4.42 -20.90 0.12
CA TRP A 83 -4.21 -21.02 1.58
C TRP A 83 -3.58 -22.38 1.88
N VAL A 84 -2.29 -22.51 1.60
CA VAL A 84 -1.49 -23.66 2.03
C VAL A 84 -1.11 -23.56 3.50
#